data_AF-A0A931SAH8-F1
#
_entry.id   AF-A0A931SAH8-F1
#
_cell.length_a   1.000
_cell.length_b   1.000
_cell.length_c   1.000
_cell.angle_alpha   90.00
_cell.angle_beta   90.00
_cell.angle_gamma   90.00
#
_symmetry.space_group_name_H-M   'P 1'
#
loop_
_entity.id
_entity.type
_entity.pdbx_description
1 polymer ?
#
loop_
_entity_poly.entity_id
_entity_poly.type
_entity_poly.pdbx_seq_one_letter_code
_entity_poly.pdbx_strand_id
1 'polypeptide(L)'
;MLRWSIGLGILGVALSALGVRRYRRISPGEESDRCWLIGLFGLFPGWLVAIWGLLGAGNFDSPSYSPPRSLIFSSAAALIGIIVSDFARRRLGGFALAMPPALYWLLGLAAFAPAWVVALWSLR
;
A
#
# COMPACT_ATOMS: atom_id res chain seq x y z
N MET A 1 15.24 10.00 6.31
CA MET A 1 14.32 9.35 5.34
C MET A 1 12.97 8.98 5.94
N LEU A 2 12.91 8.60 7.23
CA LEU A 2 11.66 8.33 7.96
C LEU A 2 10.59 9.44 7.84
N ARG A 3 10.96 10.71 8.11
CA ARG A 3 10.02 11.86 8.05
C ARG A 3 9.41 12.07 6.65
N TRP A 4 10.19 11.83 5.60
CA TRP A 4 9.74 11.92 4.21
C TRP A 4 8.79 10.78 3.82
N SER A 5 9.08 9.54 4.26
CA SER A 5 8.18 8.40 4.05
C SER A 5 6.84 8.60 4.74
N ILE A 6 6.84 9.08 6.00
CA ILE A 6 5.60 9.40 6.74
C ILE A 6 4.80 10.49 6.03
N GLY A 7 5.47 11.59 5.64
CA GLY A 7 4.82 12.69 4.92
C GLY A 7 4.17 12.23 3.61
N LEU A 8 4.89 11.46 2.79
CA LEU A 8 4.37 10.94 1.52
C LEU A 8 3.30 9.87 1.70
N GLY A 9 3.40 9.03 2.73
CA GLY A 9 2.38 8.05 3.07
C GLY A 9 1.07 8.74 3.47
N ILE A 10 1.12 9.71 4.38
CA ILE A 10 -0.07 10.48 4.80
C ILE A 10 -0.65 11.27 3.62
N LEU A 11 0.21 11.91 2.82
CA LEU A 11 -0.22 12.66 1.64
C LEU A 11 -0.89 11.75 0.62
N GLY A 12 -0.33 10.57 0.33
CA GLY A 12 -0.91 9.60 -0.58
C GLY A 12 -2.23 9.02 -0.07
N VAL A 13 -2.36 8.77 1.22
CA VAL A 13 -3.65 8.41 1.85
C VAL A 13 -4.67 9.53 1.69
N ALA A 14 -4.31 10.78 1.98
CA ALA A 14 -5.21 11.92 1.84
C ALA A 14 -5.65 12.14 0.38
N LEU A 15 -4.71 12.07 -0.57
CA LEU A 15 -4.99 12.19 -2.00
C LEU A 15 -5.86 11.04 -2.51
N SER A 16 -5.61 9.80 -2.07
CA SER A 16 -6.43 8.65 -2.44
C SER A 16 -7.86 8.76 -1.89
N ALA A 17 -8.02 9.24 -0.65
CA ALA A 17 -9.33 9.48 -0.05
C ALA A 17 -10.12 10.60 -0.78
N LEU A 18 -9.42 11.66 -1.20
CA LEU A 18 -9.99 12.71 -2.05
C LEU A 18 -10.36 12.17 -3.44
N GLY A 19 -9.52 11.31 -4.01
CA GLY A 19 -9.75 10.63 -5.28
C GLY A 19 -11.02 9.79 -5.26
N VAL A 20 -11.21 8.95 -4.23
CA VAL A 20 -12.44 8.16 -4.05
C VAL A 20 -13.67 9.06 -3.86
N ARG A 21 -13.57 10.12 -3.05
CA ARG A 21 -14.68 11.08 -2.87
C ARG A 21 -15.09 11.77 -4.17
N ARG A 22 -14.11 12.17 -4.99
CA ARG A 22 -14.36 12.81 -6.29
C ARG A 22 -14.91 11.81 -7.29
N TYR A 23 -14.36 10.61 -7.33
CA TYR A 23 -14.80 9.53 -8.23
C TYR A 23 -16.26 9.14 -7.96
N ARG A 24 -16.64 9.02 -6.69
CA ARG A 24 -18.02 8.73 -6.27
C ARG A 24 -19.04 9.78 -6.71
N ARG A 25 -18.61 11.04 -6.93
CA ARG A 25 -19.50 12.07 -7.46
C ARG A 25 -19.76 11.93 -8.97
N ILE A 26 -18.89 11.23 -9.70
CA ILE A 26 -18.88 11.25 -11.16
C ILE A 26 -19.43 9.94 -11.76
N SER A 27 -19.28 8.77 -11.10
CA SER A 27 -19.68 7.48 -11.70
C SER A 27 -20.18 6.44 -10.68
N PRO A 28 -21.46 6.51 -10.24
CA PRO A 28 -22.01 5.73 -9.13
C PRO A 28 -22.35 4.25 -9.42
N GLY A 29 -21.66 3.56 -10.34
CA GLY A 29 -22.09 2.22 -10.80
C GLY A 29 -21.02 1.14 -10.94
N GLU A 30 -19.74 1.51 -11.09
CA GLU A 30 -18.66 0.57 -11.47
C GLU A 30 -17.40 0.83 -10.61
N GLU A 31 -17.58 0.77 -9.29
CA GLU A 31 -16.67 1.43 -8.33
C GLU A 31 -15.68 0.49 -7.60
N SER A 32 -15.91 -0.83 -7.57
CA SER A 32 -15.12 -1.76 -6.73
C SER A 32 -13.61 -1.80 -7.08
N ASP A 33 -13.29 -2.07 -8.35
CA ASP A 33 -11.90 -2.27 -8.77
C ASP A 33 -11.08 -0.97 -8.74
N ARG A 34 -11.71 0.14 -9.12
CA ARG A 34 -11.06 1.46 -9.13
C ARG A 34 -10.84 2.00 -7.73
N CYS A 35 -11.80 1.83 -6.82
CA CYS A 35 -11.62 2.24 -5.42
C CYS A 35 -10.53 1.42 -4.71
N TRP A 36 -10.43 0.12 -4.99
CA TRP A 36 -9.33 -0.72 -4.50
C TRP A 36 -7.97 -0.25 -5.01
N LEU A 37 -7.83 -0.01 -6.32
CA LEU A 37 -6.59 0.51 -6.91
C LEU A 37 -6.20 1.87 -6.32
N ILE A 38 -7.16 2.79 -6.17
CA ILE A 38 -6.89 4.11 -5.58
C ILE A 38 -6.36 3.97 -4.14
N GLY A 39 -6.91 3.05 -3.34
CA GLY A 39 -6.41 2.77 -1.99
C GLY A 39 -5.00 2.18 -1.99
N LEU A 40 -4.74 1.24 -2.90
CA LEU A 40 -3.43 0.61 -3.08
C LEU A 40 -2.35 1.64 -3.44
N PHE A 41 -2.63 2.49 -4.43
CA PHE A 41 -1.72 3.55 -4.88
C PHE A 41 -1.56 4.67 -3.84
N GLY A 42 -2.48 4.81 -2.89
CA GLY A 42 -2.37 5.79 -1.81
C GLY A 42 -1.18 5.53 -0.89
N LEU A 43 -0.90 4.27 -0.55
CA LEU A 43 0.19 3.92 0.38
C LEU A 43 1.50 3.56 -0.35
N PHE A 44 1.41 3.17 -1.62
CA PHE A 44 2.54 2.76 -2.45
C PHE A 44 3.74 3.74 -2.45
N PRO A 45 3.57 5.06 -2.69
CA PRO A 45 4.71 5.98 -2.72
C PRO A 45 5.40 6.14 -1.37
N GLY A 46 4.65 6.12 -0.26
CA GLY A 46 5.21 6.16 1.10
C GLY A 46 6.05 4.93 1.43
N TRP A 47 5.58 3.75 1.00
CA TRP A 47 6.31 2.50 1.12
C TRP A 47 7.58 2.47 0.25
N LEU A 48 7.51 2.97 -0.98
CA LEU A 48 8.66 2.99 -1.90
C LEU A 48 9.81 3.84 -1.36
N VAL A 49 9.51 5.00 -0.77
CA VAL A 49 10.52 5.85 -0.11
C VAL A 49 11.12 5.16 1.13
N ALA A 50 10.34 4.36 1.85
CA ALA A 50 10.87 3.58 2.97
C ALA A 50 11.85 2.49 2.48
N ILE A 51 11.51 1.77 1.41
CA ILE A 51 12.41 0.79 0.79
C ILE A 51 13.67 1.45 0.25
N TRP A 52 13.56 2.62 -0.39
CA TRP A 52 14.73 3.38 -0.80
C TRP A 52 15.62 3.79 0.37
N GLY A 53 15.04 4.13 1.52
CA GLY A 53 15.83 4.39 2.72
C GLY A 53 16.55 3.17 3.26
N LEU A 54 15.92 1.99 3.19
CA LEU A 54 16.56 0.72 3.56
C LEU A 54 17.68 0.33 2.61
N LEU A 55 17.49 0.58 1.30
CA LEU A 55 18.50 0.35 0.28
C LEU A 55 19.69 1.29 0.49
N GLY A 56 19.45 2.60 0.69
CA GLY A 56 20.51 3.58 0.91
C GLY A 56 21.35 3.37 2.18
N ALA A 57 20.88 2.54 3.12
CA ALA A 57 21.64 2.14 4.30
C ALA A 57 22.60 0.94 4.05
N GLY A 58 22.49 0.27 2.89
CA GLY A 58 23.33 -0.86 2.53
C GLY A 58 24.61 -0.44 1.80
N ASN A 59 25.76 -0.98 2.21
CA ASN A 59 27.01 -0.84 1.45
C ASN A 59 27.01 -1.83 0.28
N PHE A 60 26.44 -1.43 -0.85
CA PHE A 60 26.35 -2.24 -2.08
C PHE A 60 27.72 -2.62 -2.68
N ASP A 61 28.78 -1.90 -2.32
CA ASP A 61 30.14 -2.15 -2.82
C ASP A 61 30.88 -3.26 -2.06
N SER A 62 30.29 -3.84 -1.02
CA SER A 62 30.91 -4.95 -0.30
C SER A 62 30.66 -6.29 -1.01
N PRO A 63 31.69 -7.11 -1.28
CA PRO A 63 31.55 -8.43 -1.91
C PRO A 63 30.75 -9.45 -1.06
N SER A 64 30.42 -9.10 0.19
CA SER A 64 29.57 -9.89 1.09
C SER A 64 28.23 -9.21 1.40
N TYR A 65 27.74 -8.34 0.50
CA TYR A 65 26.45 -7.68 0.66
C TYR A 65 25.33 -8.72 0.80
N SER A 66 24.72 -8.76 1.99
CA SER A 66 23.47 -9.48 2.24
C SER A 66 22.35 -8.45 2.39
N PRO A 67 21.27 -8.53 1.60
CA PRO A 67 20.17 -7.60 1.73
C PRO A 67 19.59 -7.68 3.15
N PRO A 68 19.23 -6.52 3.75
CA PRO A 68 18.69 -6.51 5.10
C PRO A 68 17.39 -7.32 5.15
N ARG A 69 17.25 -8.19 6.15
CA ARG A 69 16.08 -9.08 6.31
C ARG A 69 14.77 -8.30 6.29
N SER A 70 14.77 -7.07 6.82
CA SER A 70 13.63 -6.15 6.79
C SER A 70 13.13 -5.80 5.39
N LEU A 71 14.02 -5.72 4.39
CA LEU A 71 13.65 -5.47 3.00
C LEU A 71 12.92 -6.70 2.42
N ILE A 72 13.42 -7.90 2.71
CA ILE A 72 12.78 -9.16 2.30
C ILE A 72 11.39 -9.27 2.95
N PHE A 73 11.29 -9.07 4.26
CA PHE A 73 10.01 -9.14 4.98
C PHE A 73 9.01 -8.07 4.54
N SER A 74 9.47 -6.84 4.29
CA SER A 74 8.62 -5.74 3.80
C SER A 74 8.06 -6.04 2.41
N SER A 75 8.91 -6.48 1.48
CA SER A 75 8.49 -6.85 0.12
C SER A 75 7.56 -8.07 0.12
N ALA A 76 7.85 -9.09 0.93
CA ALA A 76 6.98 -10.25 1.08
C ALA A 76 5.62 -9.86 1.65
N ALA A 77 5.59 -9.02 2.69
CA ALA A 77 4.35 -8.53 3.28
C ALA A 77 3.51 -7.71 2.27
N ALA A 78 4.15 -6.90 1.41
CA ALA A 78 3.47 -6.15 0.36
C ALA A 78 2.82 -7.08 -0.66
N LEU A 79 3.56 -8.08 -1.15
CA LEU A 79 3.04 -9.06 -2.11
C LEU A 79 1.89 -9.87 -1.51
N ILE A 80 2.06 -10.38 -0.29
CA ILE A 80 1.00 -11.13 0.41
C ILE A 80 -0.23 -10.23 0.60
N GLY A 81 -0.06 -8.98 1.02
CA GLY A 81 -1.15 -8.03 1.18
C GLY A 81 -1.91 -7.75 -0.13
N ILE A 82 -1.19 -7.58 -1.25
CA ILE A 82 -1.81 -7.42 -2.57
C ILE A 82 -2.60 -8.66 -2.95
N ILE A 83 -2.02 -9.86 -2.83
CA ILE A 83 -2.67 -11.12 -3.20
C ILE A 83 -3.91 -11.38 -2.33
N VAL A 84 -3.79 -11.22 -1.01
CA VAL A 84 -4.89 -11.42 -0.07
C VAL A 84 -6.00 -10.41 -0.29
N SER A 85 -5.66 -9.13 -0.52
CA SER A 85 -6.67 -8.10 -0.79
C SER A 85 -7.35 -8.29 -2.15
N ASP A 86 -6.63 -8.70 -3.20
CA ASP A 86 -7.23 -9.05 -4.50
C ASP A 86 -8.16 -10.27 -4.37
N PHE A 87 -7.73 -11.30 -3.64
CA PHE A 87 -8.57 -12.47 -3.37
C PHE A 87 -9.82 -12.12 -2.56
N ALA A 88 -9.67 -11.33 -1.49
CA ALA A 88 -10.79 -10.87 -0.68
C ALA A 88 -11.76 -10.01 -1.52
N ARG A 89 -11.25 -9.13 -2.40
CA ARG A 89 -12.06 -8.35 -3.33
C ARG A 89 -12.90 -9.24 -4.24
N ARG A 90 -12.29 -10.25 -4.88
CA ARG A 90 -13.01 -11.19 -5.77
C ARG A 90 -14.06 -12.00 -5.02
N ARG A 91 -13.75 -12.42 -3.80
CA ARG A 91 -14.69 -13.16 -2.95
C ARG A 91 -15.87 -12.28 -2.54
N LEU A 92 -15.62 -11.01 -2.22
CA LEU A 92 -16.65 -10.04 -1.86
C LEU A 92 -17.55 -9.66 -3.04
N GLY A 93 -17.01 -9.56 -4.26
CA GLY A 93 -17.80 -9.36 -5.47
C GLY A 93 -18.68 -10.57 -5.85
N GLY A 94 -18.33 -11.78 -5.39
CA GLY A 94 -19.12 -13.00 -5.59
C GLY A 94 -20.28 -13.15 -4.60
N PHE A 95 -20.23 -12.50 -3.44
CA PHE A 95 -21.40 -12.36 -2.59
C PHE A 95 -22.23 -11.19 -3.12
N ALA A 96 -23.51 -11.39 -3.41
CA ALA A 96 -24.44 -10.37 -3.90
C ALA A 96 -24.68 -9.18 -2.91
N LEU A 97 -23.85 -9.05 -1.87
CA LEU A 97 -23.82 -7.92 -0.97
C LEU A 97 -23.00 -6.79 -1.62
N ALA A 98 -23.68 -5.79 -2.15
CA ALA A 98 -23.05 -4.56 -2.61
C ALA A 98 -22.36 -3.84 -1.43
N MET A 99 -21.07 -4.11 -1.22
CA MET A 99 -20.28 -3.41 -0.22
C MET A 99 -20.05 -1.95 -0.60
N PRO A 100 -19.96 -1.04 0.39
CA PRO A 100 -19.68 0.36 0.11
C PRO A 100 -18.28 0.52 -0.51
N PRO A 101 -18.09 1.42 -1.49
CA PRO A 101 -16.81 1.66 -2.17
C PRO A 101 -15.64 1.99 -1.23
N ALA A 102 -15.95 2.58 -0.07
CA ALA A 102 -14.98 2.88 0.98
C ALA A 102 -14.31 1.62 1.54
N LEU A 103 -15.02 0.49 1.60
CA LEU A 103 -14.46 -0.78 2.06
C LEU A 103 -13.44 -1.33 1.07
N TYR A 104 -13.68 -1.22 -0.24
CA TYR A 104 -12.72 -1.61 -1.27
C TYR A 104 -11.45 -0.73 -1.24
N TRP A 105 -11.61 0.58 -1.00
CA TRP A 105 -10.49 1.50 -0.78
C TRP A 105 -9.67 1.13 0.46
N LEU A 106 -10.34 0.86 1.59
CA LEU A 106 -9.67 0.41 2.82
C LEU A 106 -8.93 -0.92 2.60
N LEU A 107 -9.50 -1.83 1.81
CA LEU A 107 -8.90 -3.12 1.49
C LEU A 107 -7.58 -2.95 0.71
N GLY A 108 -7.55 -2.03 -0.26
CA GLY A 108 -6.33 -1.68 -1.00
C GLY A 108 -5.29 -0.98 -0.13
N LEU A 109 -5.72 -0.11 0.77
CA LEU A 109 -4.83 0.57 1.71
C LEU A 109 -4.24 -0.38 2.76
N ALA A 110 -5.06 -1.30 3.26
CA ALA A 110 -4.67 -2.35 4.20
C ALA A 110 -3.68 -3.35 3.60
N ALA A 111 -3.68 -3.54 2.28
CA ALA A 111 -2.73 -4.40 1.59
C ALA A 111 -1.26 -3.96 1.81
N PHE A 112 -1.01 -2.64 1.81
CA PHE A 112 0.33 -2.09 1.97
C PHE A 112 0.67 -1.67 3.41
N ALA A 113 -0.32 -1.53 4.28
CA ALA A 113 -0.12 -1.11 5.66
C ALA A 113 0.90 -1.97 6.44
N PRO A 114 0.81 -3.32 6.47
CA PRO A 114 1.77 -4.12 7.22
C PRO A 114 3.20 -4.03 6.65
N ALA A 115 3.34 -3.99 5.32
CA ALA A 115 4.62 -3.80 4.66
C ALA A 115 5.27 -2.46 5.02
N TRP A 116 4.47 -1.40 5.04
CA TRP A 116 4.93 -0.08 5.42
C TRP A 116 5.35 0.00 6.89
N VAL A 117 4.59 -0.64 7.80
CA VAL A 117 4.96 -0.71 9.23
C VAL A 117 6.29 -1.42 9.44
N VAL A 118 6.53 -2.56 8.76
CA VAL A 118 7.80 -3.29 8.84
C VAL A 118 8.97 -2.43 8.34
N ALA A 119 8.76 -1.69 7.24
CA ALA A 119 9.78 -0.78 6.72
C ALA A 119 10.07 0.38 7.67
N LEU A 120 9.04 1.01 8.25
CA LEU A 120 9.18 2.11 9.20
C LEU A 120 9.89 1.68 10.50
N TRP A 121 9.57 0.50 11.02
CA TRP A 121 10.24 -0.06 12.20
C TRP A 121 11.74 -0.28 11.96
N SER A 122 12.12 -0.61 10.73
CA SER A 122 13.51 -0.87 10.36
C SER A 122 14.30 0.40 10.02
N LEU A 123 13.62 1.54 9.85
CA LEU A 123 14.19 2.86 9.57
C LEU A 123 14.30 3.75 10.81
N ARG A 124 13.82 3.26 11.96
CA ARG A 124 13.94 3.93 13.26
C ARG A 124 15.31 3.65 13.86
#